data_AF-A0A1G3UQU5-F1
#
_entry.id   AF-A0A1G3UQU5-F1
#
_cell.length_a   1.000
_cell.length_b   1.000
_cell.length_c   1.000
_cell.angle_alpha   90.00
_cell.angle_beta   90.00
_cell.angle_gamma   90.00
#
_symmetry.space_group_name_H-M   'P 1'
#
loop_
_entity.id
_entity.type
_entity.pdbx_description
1 polymer ?
#
loop_
_entity_poly.entity_id
_entity_poly.type
_entity_poly.pdbx_seq_one_letter_code
_entity_poly.pdbx_strand_id
1 'polypeptide(L)'
;MMETILREFAADHNNYFADKIAKFHLDFETIHPFCDGNGRMGRVIINFQLMRSGFPCIIIRDKEKRIYYASFSEYRDSKNAKMMEKIVTLALMESLHKRITYLRGEMITSLADFAKTQKKSINTLLNAARRQTIPAFREKGVWKIGDYSP
;
A
#
# COMPACT_ATOMS: atom_id res chain seq x y z
N MET A 1 -22.87 14.67 -0.07
CA MET A 1 -21.99 13.59 0.44
C MET A 1 -20.70 13.48 -0.37
N MET A 2 -20.75 13.13 -1.67
CA MET A 2 -19.52 13.06 -2.50
C MET A 2 -18.77 14.39 -2.63
N GLU A 3 -19.49 15.50 -2.86
CA GLU A 3 -18.88 16.83 -2.95
C GLU A 3 -18.14 17.21 -1.65
N THR A 4 -18.72 16.84 -0.50
CA THR A 4 -18.14 17.11 0.83
C THR A 4 -16.76 16.47 0.96
N ILE A 5 -16.64 15.17 0.65
CA ILE A 5 -15.37 14.45 0.81
C ILE A 5 -14.31 14.91 -0.19
N LEU A 6 -14.72 15.38 -1.38
CA LEU A 6 -13.83 15.98 -2.37
C LEU A 6 -13.26 17.31 -1.87
N ARG A 7 -14.13 18.17 -1.29
CA ARG A 7 -13.72 19.44 -0.69
C ARG A 7 -12.79 19.21 0.51
N GLU A 8 -13.13 18.26 1.39
CA GLU A 8 -12.26 17.89 2.52
C GLU A 8 -10.88 17.42 2.07
N PHE A 9 -10.81 16.52 1.08
CA PHE A 9 -9.53 16.03 0.55
C PHE A 9 -8.69 17.13 -0.12
N ALA A 10 -9.35 18.04 -0.84
CA ALA A 10 -8.68 19.15 -1.50
C ALA A 10 -8.14 20.19 -0.51
N ALA A 11 -8.89 20.45 0.58
CA ALA A 11 -8.51 21.41 1.62
C ALA A 11 -7.52 20.84 2.65
N ASP A 12 -7.31 19.52 2.68
CA ASP A 12 -6.35 18.89 3.59
C ASP A 12 -4.90 19.09 3.11
N HIS A 13 -4.24 20.06 3.75
CA HIS A 13 -2.83 20.38 3.57
C HIS A 13 -1.96 20.00 4.77
N ASN A 14 -2.57 19.50 5.85
CA ASN A 14 -1.87 19.23 7.12
C ASN A 14 -1.45 17.77 7.25
N ASN A 15 -2.21 16.84 6.66
CA ASN A 15 -1.87 15.43 6.69
C ASN A 15 -0.94 15.05 5.53
N TYR A 16 -0.14 13.99 5.76
CA TYR A 16 0.65 13.41 4.68
C TYR A 16 -0.26 12.95 3.54
N PHE A 17 0.22 13.07 2.30
CA PHE A 17 -0.58 12.75 1.10
C PHE A 17 -1.17 11.32 1.15
N ALA A 18 -0.40 10.33 1.65
CA ALA A 18 -0.85 8.96 1.77
C ALA A 18 -1.99 8.80 2.79
N ASP A 19 -1.93 9.55 3.88
CA ASP A 19 -2.93 9.49 4.95
C ASP A 19 -4.27 10.05 4.48
N LYS A 20 -4.26 11.21 3.80
CA LYS A 20 -5.49 11.77 3.24
C LYS A 20 -6.07 10.96 2.08
N ILE A 21 -5.23 10.29 1.29
CA ILE A 21 -5.69 9.33 0.26
C ILE A 21 -6.38 8.13 0.92
N ALA A 22 -5.79 7.59 1.99
CA ALA A 22 -6.37 6.48 2.75
C ALA A 22 -7.72 6.87 3.38
N LYS A 23 -7.81 8.04 4.01
CA LYS A 23 -9.07 8.58 4.55
C LYS A 23 -10.11 8.78 3.46
N PHE A 24 -9.75 9.40 2.33
CA PHE A 24 -10.68 9.61 1.22
C PHE A 24 -11.26 8.30 0.72
N HIS A 25 -10.44 7.26 0.59
CA HIS A 25 -10.89 5.94 0.18
C HIS A 25 -11.89 5.31 1.17
N LEU A 26 -11.65 5.46 2.48
CA LEU A 26 -12.58 5.03 3.52
C LEU A 26 -13.92 5.79 3.44
N ASP A 27 -13.86 7.11 3.23
CA ASP A 27 -15.06 7.95 3.09
C ASP A 27 -15.85 7.60 1.83
N PHE A 28 -15.18 7.40 0.69
CA PHE A 28 -15.78 6.99 -0.58
C PHE A 28 -16.53 5.66 -0.46
N GLU A 29 -15.89 4.64 0.13
CA GLU A 29 -16.51 3.33 0.34
C GLU A 29 -17.66 3.38 1.34
N THR A 30 -17.62 4.32 2.30
CA THR A 30 -18.71 4.56 3.24
C THR A 30 -19.92 5.20 2.57
N ILE A 31 -19.70 6.15 1.66
CA ILE A 31 -20.79 6.78 0.88
C ILE A 31 -21.40 5.77 -0.08
N HIS A 32 -20.58 4.88 -0.66
CA HIS A 32 -21.02 3.81 -1.57
C HIS A 32 -21.91 4.32 -2.73
N PRO A 33 -21.43 5.27 -3.56
CA PRO A 33 -22.28 6.02 -4.49
C PRO A 33 -22.78 5.24 -5.71
N PHE A 34 -22.21 4.08 -6.02
CA PHE A 34 -22.57 3.27 -7.19
C PHE A 34 -23.33 1.99 -6.79
N CYS A 35 -24.13 1.43 -7.71
CA CYS A 35 -24.87 0.18 -7.46
C CYS A 35 -23.96 -1.05 -7.28
N ASP A 36 -22.82 -1.09 -7.97
CA ASP A 36 -21.76 -2.09 -7.82
C ASP A 36 -20.43 -1.43 -8.19
N GLY A 37 -19.33 -2.05 -7.80
CA GLY A 37 -17.99 -1.68 -8.24
C GLY A 37 -17.32 -0.62 -7.38
N ASN A 38 -17.95 -0.15 -6.29
CA ASN A 38 -17.35 0.80 -5.36
C ASN A 38 -15.95 0.37 -4.94
N GLY A 39 -15.80 -0.86 -4.42
CA GLY A 39 -14.51 -1.45 -4.08
C GLY A 39 -13.43 -1.35 -5.17
N ARG A 40 -13.82 -1.56 -6.44
CA ARG A 40 -12.91 -1.47 -7.60
C ARG A 40 -12.58 -0.01 -7.91
N MET A 41 -13.59 0.85 -7.94
CA MET A 41 -13.45 2.29 -8.19
C MET A 41 -12.64 2.98 -7.10
N GLY A 42 -12.85 2.67 -5.83
CA GLY A 42 -12.07 3.24 -4.72
C GLY A 42 -10.57 2.94 -4.86
N ARG A 43 -10.20 1.70 -5.21
CA ARG A 43 -8.80 1.35 -5.48
C ARG A 43 -8.22 2.06 -6.72
N VAL A 44 -9.04 2.27 -7.75
CA VAL A 44 -8.62 3.06 -8.92
C VAL A 44 -8.38 4.52 -8.51
N ILE A 45 -9.25 5.08 -7.68
CA ILE A 45 -9.13 6.44 -7.14
C ILE A 45 -7.84 6.59 -6.31
N ILE A 46 -7.50 5.62 -5.44
CA ILE A 46 -6.23 5.63 -4.70
C ILE A 46 -5.06 5.80 -5.67
N ASN A 47 -5.01 4.97 -6.73
CA ASN A 47 -3.94 5.03 -7.72
C ASN A 47 -3.94 6.34 -8.50
N PHE A 48 -5.11 6.86 -8.86
CA PHE A 48 -5.22 8.17 -9.52
C PHE A 48 -4.66 9.30 -8.64
N GLN A 49 -5.01 9.33 -7.36
CA GLN A 49 -4.50 10.33 -6.41
C GLN A 49 -2.99 10.20 -6.19
N LEU A 50 -2.47 8.97 -6.04
CA LEU A 50 -1.02 8.73 -5.94
C LEU A 50 -0.27 9.21 -7.19
N MET A 51 -0.77 8.88 -8.38
CA MET A 51 -0.20 9.34 -9.65
C MET A 51 -0.21 10.86 -9.76
N ARG A 52 -1.30 11.52 -9.34
CA ARG A 52 -1.40 12.98 -9.33
C ARG A 52 -0.39 13.63 -8.38
N SER A 53 0.00 12.91 -7.32
CA SER A 53 1.06 13.29 -6.38
C SER A 53 2.47 12.86 -6.81
N GLY A 54 2.65 12.28 -8.00
CA GLY A 54 3.96 11.84 -8.50
C GLY A 54 4.43 10.48 -7.99
N PHE A 55 3.55 9.71 -7.34
CA PHE A 55 3.86 8.40 -6.77
C PHE A 55 3.40 7.25 -7.68
N PRO A 56 4.02 6.07 -7.55
CA PRO A 56 3.64 4.92 -8.34
C PRO A 56 2.31 4.31 -7.89
N CYS A 57 1.62 3.65 -8.83
CA CYS A 57 0.46 2.83 -8.48
C CYS A 57 0.84 1.71 -7.50
N ILE A 58 -0.11 1.38 -6.64
CA ILE A 58 -0.01 0.33 -5.63
C ILE A 58 -0.99 -0.80 -5.92
N ILE A 59 -0.72 -1.94 -5.29
CA ILE A 59 -1.59 -3.12 -5.31
C ILE A 59 -1.91 -3.48 -3.87
N ILE A 60 -3.18 -3.34 -3.47
CA ILE A 60 -3.70 -3.91 -2.23
C ILE A 60 -3.97 -5.38 -2.49
N ARG A 61 -3.23 -6.27 -1.83
CA ARG A 61 -3.24 -7.70 -2.21
C ARG A 61 -4.26 -8.50 -1.43
N ASP A 62 -4.65 -9.62 -2.03
CA ASP A 62 -5.62 -10.55 -1.45
C ASP A 62 -5.15 -11.13 -0.10
N LYS A 63 -3.83 -11.28 0.11
CA LYS A 63 -3.26 -11.68 1.41
C LYS A 63 -3.49 -10.63 2.50
N GLU A 64 -3.68 -9.36 2.15
CA GLU A 64 -4.00 -8.27 3.08
C GLU A 64 -5.51 -8.02 3.20
N LYS A 65 -6.35 -8.77 2.45
CA LYS A 65 -7.80 -8.56 2.34
C LYS A 65 -8.53 -8.51 3.68
N ARG A 66 -8.16 -9.37 4.63
CA ARG A 66 -8.77 -9.38 5.97
C ARG A 66 -8.55 -8.06 6.69
N ILE A 67 -7.32 -7.54 6.67
CA ILE A 67 -6.96 -6.27 7.34
C ILE A 67 -7.58 -5.10 6.59
N TYR A 68 -7.57 -5.14 5.25
CA TYR A 68 -8.24 -4.16 4.41
C TYR A 68 -9.74 -4.04 4.72
N TYR A 69 -10.47 -5.15 4.81
CA TYR A 69 -11.89 -5.07 5.17
C TYR A 69 -12.12 -4.65 6.62
N ALA A 70 -11.28 -5.12 7.56
CA ALA A 70 -11.36 -4.72 8.96
C ALA A 70 -11.20 -3.20 9.14
N SER A 71 -10.40 -2.55 8.30
CA SER A 71 -10.20 -1.09 8.36
C SER A 71 -11.48 -0.29 8.06
N PHE A 72 -12.40 -0.81 7.24
CA PHE A 72 -13.69 -0.15 7.01
C PHE A 72 -14.59 -0.22 8.25
N SER A 73 -14.61 -1.36 8.93
CA SER A 73 -15.37 -1.54 10.18
C SER A 73 -14.81 -0.61 11.26
N GLU A 74 -13.50 -0.61 11.46
CA GLU A 74 -12.84 0.26 12.44
C GLU A 74 -13.12 1.75 12.16
N TYR A 75 -13.05 2.16 10.89
CA TYR A 75 -13.34 3.53 10.51
C TYR A 75 -14.81 3.90 10.74
N ARG A 76 -15.75 2.98 10.50
CA ARG A 76 -17.17 3.20 10.77
C ARG A 76 -17.44 3.42 12.25
N ASP A 77 -16.80 2.61 13.10
CA ASP A 77 -17.08 2.58 14.54
C ASP A 77 -16.39 3.72 15.30
N SER A 78 -15.17 4.08 14.89
CA SER A 78 -14.30 4.98 15.67
C SER A 78 -13.73 6.17 14.89
N LYS A 79 -14.01 6.27 13.58
CA LYS A 79 -13.36 7.23 12.66
C LYS A 79 -11.83 7.13 12.64
N ASN A 80 -11.27 6.01 13.09
CA ASN A 80 -9.85 5.74 13.04
C ASN A 80 -9.43 5.25 11.65
N ALA A 81 -8.62 6.03 10.94
CA ALA A 81 -8.12 5.68 9.60
C ALA A 81 -6.77 4.94 9.61
N LYS A 82 -6.10 4.82 10.76
CA LYS A 82 -4.71 4.36 10.90
C LYS A 82 -4.44 3.01 10.23
N MET A 83 -5.40 2.09 10.26
CA MET A 83 -5.25 0.78 9.61
C MET A 83 -5.17 0.90 8.08
N MET A 84 -6.02 1.73 7.46
CA MET A 84 -5.97 1.96 6.02
C MET A 84 -4.73 2.77 5.62
N GLU A 85 -4.37 3.80 6.41
CA GLU A 85 -3.14 4.59 6.21
C GLU A 85 -1.91 3.68 6.13
N LYS A 86 -1.82 2.71 7.06
CA LYS A 86 -0.76 1.72 7.08
C LYS A 86 -0.77 0.81 5.86
N ILE A 87 -1.95 0.36 5.40
CA ILE A 87 -2.06 -0.49 4.20
C ILE A 87 -1.55 0.26 2.97
N VAL A 88 -2.04 1.49 2.75
CA VAL A 88 -1.66 2.32 1.60
C VAL A 88 -0.16 2.60 1.63
N THR A 89 0.37 2.99 2.79
CA THR A 89 1.80 3.32 2.96
C THR A 89 2.70 2.10 2.71
N LEU A 90 2.39 0.94 3.27
CA LEU A 90 3.18 -0.28 3.04
C LEU A 90 3.14 -0.72 1.57
N ALA A 91 1.97 -0.63 0.92
CA ALA A 91 1.85 -0.94 -0.49
C ALA A 91 2.61 0.05 -1.39
N LEU A 92 2.65 1.33 -0.99
CA LEU A 92 3.44 2.37 -1.65
C LEU A 92 4.94 2.12 -1.52
N MET A 93 5.43 1.85 -0.31
CA MET A 93 6.83 1.48 -0.07
C MET A 93 7.23 0.27 -0.91
N GLU A 94 6.36 -0.74 -0.99
CA GLU A 94 6.66 -1.93 -1.79
C GLU A 94 6.75 -1.63 -3.29
N SER A 95 5.87 -0.77 -3.80
CA SER A 95 5.91 -0.31 -5.19
C SER A 95 7.17 0.51 -5.50
N LEU A 96 7.60 1.35 -4.55
CA LEU A 96 8.83 2.14 -4.64
C LEU A 96 10.07 1.27 -4.61
N HIS A 97 10.17 0.33 -3.65
CA HIS A 97 11.26 -0.64 -3.60
C HIS A 97 11.41 -1.40 -4.91
N LYS A 98 10.28 -1.88 -5.47
CA LYS A 98 10.26 -2.52 -6.78
C LYS A 98 10.85 -1.60 -7.84
N ARG A 99 10.33 -0.38 -8.00
CA ARG A 99 10.75 0.56 -9.05
C ARG A 99 12.21 0.99 -8.93
N ILE A 100 12.67 1.29 -7.72
CA ILE A 100 14.07 1.67 -7.46
C ILE A 100 15.01 0.54 -7.85
N THR A 101 14.66 -0.70 -7.50
CA THR A 101 15.44 -1.90 -7.85
C THR A 101 15.58 -2.03 -9.38
N TYR A 102 14.48 -1.91 -10.13
CA TYR A 102 14.54 -1.91 -11.60
C TYR A 102 15.33 -0.74 -12.17
N LEU A 103 15.12 0.46 -11.65
CA LEU A 103 15.78 1.68 -12.14
C LEU A 103 17.30 1.60 -11.99
N ARG A 104 17.76 0.99 -10.91
CA ARG A 104 19.19 0.78 -10.64
C ARG A 104 19.80 -0.39 -11.40
N GLY A 105 18.98 -1.23 -12.03
CA GLY A 105 19.45 -2.44 -12.72
C GLY A 105 20.02 -3.50 -11.76
N GLU A 106 19.55 -3.52 -10.51
CA GLU A 106 20.01 -4.48 -9.50
C GLU A 106 19.64 -5.92 -9.89
N MET A 107 20.48 -6.88 -9.50
CA MET A 107 20.18 -8.30 -9.69
C MET A 107 19.05 -8.72 -8.75
N ILE A 108 17.91 -9.10 -9.32
CA ILE A 108 16.73 -9.48 -8.54
C ILE A 108 16.75 -10.99 -8.24
N THR A 109 16.81 -11.34 -6.95
CA THR A 109 16.75 -12.72 -6.47
C THR A 109 15.49 -12.97 -5.64
N SER A 110 15.13 -14.25 -5.43
CA SER A 110 14.05 -14.58 -4.49
C SER A 110 14.52 -14.31 -3.06
N LEU A 111 13.61 -13.88 -2.18
CA LEU A 111 13.95 -13.65 -0.78
C LEU A 111 14.40 -14.95 -0.08
N ALA A 112 13.95 -16.11 -0.57
CA ALA A 112 14.35 -17.41 -0.09
C ALA A 112 15.82 -17.73 -0.43
N ASP A 113 16.26 -17.39 -1.64
CA ASP A 113 17.65 -17.60 -2.05
C ASP A 113 18.58 -16.57 -1.39
N PHE A 114 18.14 -15.32 -1.31
CA PHE A 114 18.84 -14.28 -0.54
C PHE A 114 19.06 -14.71 0.92
N ALA A 115 18.05 -15.31 1.56
CA ALA A 115 18.17 -15.81 2.94
C ALA A 115 19.26 -16.87 3.09
N LYS A 116 19.38 -17.80 2.13
CA LYS A 116 20.42 -18.84 2.11
C LYS A 116 21.81 -18.22 1.96
N THR A 117 21.98 -17.32 0.98
CA THR A 117 23.26 -16.65 0.72
C THR A 117 23.73 -15.84 1.92
N GLN A 118 22.82 -15.11 2.57
CA GLN A 118 23.11 -14.30 3.76
C GLN A 118 23.13 -15.09 5.07
N LYS A 119 22.87 -16.41 5.03
CA LYS A 119 22.74 -17.29 6.21
C LYS A 119 21.77 -16.72 7.27
N LYS A 120 20.67 -16.09 6.83
CA LYS A 120 19.64 -15.49 7.70
C LYS A 120 18.36 -16.34 7.69
N SER A 121 17.59 -16.28 8.78
CA SER A 121 16.27 -16.90 8.84
C SER A 121 15.31 -16.29 7.82
N ILE A 122 14.72 -17.12 6.96
CA ILE A 122 13.71 -16.71 5.99
C ILE A 122 12.50 -16.06 6.66
N ASN A 123 12.11 -16.52 7.85
CA ASN A 123 10.97 -15.94 8.59
C ASN A 123 11.27 -14.52 9.07
N THR A 124 12.49 -14.26 9.55
CA THR A 124 12.94 -12.92 9.93
C THR A 124 12.90 -11.97 8.73
N LEU A 125 13.39 -12.43 7.57
CA LEU A 125 13.38 -11.63 6.34
C LEU A 125 11.96 -11.41 5.81
N LEU A 126 11.08 -12.41 5.84
CA LEU A 126 9.68 -12.26 5.47
C LEU A 126 8.96 -11.25 6.37
N ASN A 127 9.28 -11.22 7.67
CA ASN A 127 8.72 -10.24 8.60
C ASN A 127 9.27 -8.83 8.35
N ALA A 128 10.55 -8.69 8.00
CA ALA A 128 11.12 -7.42 7.57
C ALA A 128 10.49 -6.93 6.25
N ALA A 129 10.33 -7.83 5.27
CA ALA A 129 9.69 -7.53 3.98
C ALA A 129 8.23 -7.08 4.14
N ARG A 130 7.44 -7.77 4.98
CA ARG A 130 6.05 -7.36 5.26
C ARG A 130 5.96 -5.99 5.94
N ARG A 131 6.95 -5.64 6.76
CA ARG A 131 7.05 -4.33 7.43
C ARG A 131 7.74 -3.27 6.56
N GLN A 132 8.18 -3.64 5.36
CA GLN A 132 8.91 -2.77 4.45
C GLN A 132 10.18 -2.15 5.09
N THR A 133 10.83 -2.87 6.02
CA THR A 133 12.09 -2.43 6.66
C THR A 133 13.33 -2.90 5.89
N ILE A 134 13.14 -3.59 4.78
CA ILE A 134 14.16 -3.95 3.78
C ILE A 134 13.55 -3.69 2.40
N PRO A 135 14.34 -3.46 1.34
CA PRO A 135 13.86 -3.13 0.00
C PRO A 135 13.29 -4.35 -0.75
N ALA A 136 12.47 -5.15 -0.08
CA ALA A 136 11.84 -6.33 -0.64
C ALA A 136 10.46 -6.01 -1.19
N PHE A 137 10.11 -6.66 -2.31
CA PHE A 137 8.85 -6.47 -3.02
C PHE A 137 8.36 -7.79 -3.62
N ARG A 138 7.08 -7.88 -3.94
CA ARG A 138 6.49 -9.07 -4.55
C ARG A 138 6.37 -8.93 -6.07
N GLU A 139 6.74 -9.99 -6.75
CA GLU A 139 6.46 -10.20 -8.16
C GLU A 139 5.79 -11.55 -8.38
N LYS A 140 4.63 -11.56 -9.04
CA LYS A 140 3.82 -12.77 -9.25
C LYS A 140 3.59 -13.56 -7.95
N GLY A 141 3.41 -12.86 -6.83
CA GLY A 141 3.16 -13.45 -5.51
C GLY A 141 4.40 -13.91 -4.73
N VAL A 142 5.60 -13.85 -5.34
CA VAL A 142 6.87 -14.26 -4.72
C VAL A 142 7.61 -13.04 -4.19
N TRP A 143 8.10 -13.10 -2.95
CA TRP A 143 8.97 -12.06 -2.39
C TRP A 143 10.35 -12.11 -3.04
N LYS A 144 10.81 -10.95 -3.50
CA LYS A 144 12.10 -10.73 -4.14
C LYS A 144 12.81 -9.54 -3.51
N ILE A 145 14.11 -9.45 -3.75
CA ILE A 145 14.97 -8.36 -3.31
C ILE A 145 16.09 -8.16 -4.34
N GLY A 146 16.55 -6.91 -4.51
CA GLY A 146 17.70 -6.59 -5.33
C GLY A 146 19.04 -6.85 -4.61
N ASP A 147 20.08 -6.14 -5.03
CA ASP A 147 21.44 -6.20 -4.50
C ASP A 147 21.55 -5.50 -3.12
N TYR A 148 20.77 -5.98 -2.16
CA TYR A 148 20.71 -5.42 -0.82
C TYR A 148 21.83 -5.96 0.07
N SER A 149 22.71 -5.06 0.50
CA SER A 149 23.69 -5.32 1.56
C SER A 149 23.17 -4.74 2.88
N PRO A 150 22.74 -5.58 3.83
CA PRO A 150 22.13 -5.17 5.10
C PRO A 150 23.08 -4.50 6.08
#